data_AF-A0A7K8H898-F1
#
_entry.id   AF-A0A7K8H898-F1
#
_cell.length_a   1.000
_cell.length_b   1.000
_cell.length_c   1.000
_cell.angle_alpha   90.00
_cell.angle_beta   90.00
_cell.angle_gamma   90.00
#
_symmetry.space_group_name_H-M   'P 1'
#
loop_
_entity.id
_entity.type
_entity.pdbx_description
1 polymer ?
#
loop_
_entity_poly.entity_id
_entity_poly.type
_entity_poly.pdbx_seq_one_letter_code
_entity_poly.pdbx_strand_id
1 'polypeptide(L)' 'HIKPSKNLMMKLYPVPFTQEELEKAFQAFFHVSFEEGWIYKRFFEAYKGTKNLTDCWVTSCEHLLQNKDLIRYLEESKF' A
#
# COMPACT_ATOMS: atom_id res chain seq x y z
N HIS A 1 0.29 9.88 -11.55
CA HIS A 1 -0.42 9.30 -12.71
C HIS A 1 0.57 8.43 -13.49
N ILE A 2 0.41 7.10 -13.49
CA ILE A 2 1.29 6.18 -14.23
C ILE A 2 0.93 6.29 -15.71
N LYS A 3 1.92 6.56 -16.58
CA LYS A 3 1.68 6.68 -18.02
C LYS A 3 1.30 5.30 -18.59
N PRO A 4 0.23 5.20 -19.38
CA PRO A 4 -0.06 3.96 -20.12
C PRO A 4 1.13 3.64 -21.03
N SER A 5 1.63 2.40 -20.96
CA SER A 5 2.67 1.92 -21.86
C SER A 5 2.08 0.86 -22.79
N LYS A 6 2.61 0.74 -24.01
CA LYS A 6 2.10 -0.24 -25.00
C LYS A 6 2.16 -1.69 -24.51
N ASN A 7 3.00 -1.98 -23.51
CA ASN A 7 3.27 -3.33 -23.03
C ASN A 7 2.71 -3.61 -21.63
N LEU A 8 2.01 -2.66 -21.00
CA LEU A 8 1.47 -2.82 -19.65
C LEU A 8 -0.04 -2.58 -19.65
N MET A 9 -0.81 -3.64 -19.43
CA MET A 9 -2.24 -3.53 -19.12
C MET A 9 -2.38 -3.31 -17.60
N MET A 10 -3.07 -2.25 -17.20
CA MET A 10 -3.31 -1.93 -15.80
C MET A 10 -4.81 -1.99 -15.51
N LYS A 11 -5.17 -2.74 -14.47
CA LYS A 11 -6.51 -2.71 -13.88
C LYS A 11 -6.41 -2.20 -12.44
N LEU A 12 -7.32 -1.31 -12.08
CA LEU A 12 -7.41 -0.75 -10.75
C LEU A 12 -8.59 -1.40 -10.02
N TYR A 13 -8.33 -1.87 -8.80
CA TYR A 13 -9.33 -2.42 -7.90
C TYR A 13 -9.34 -1.57 -6.63
N PRO A 14 -10.53 -1.25 -6.10
CA PRO A 14 -10.63 -0.45 -4.90
C PRO A 14 -10.10 -1.22 -3.68
N VAL A 15 -9.62 -0.47 -2.69
CA VAL A 15 -9.20 -0.97 -1.37
C VAL A 15 -10.00 -0.22 -0.30
N PRO A 16 -10.12 -0.73 0.93
CA PRO A 16 -10.97 -0.14 1.96
C PRO A 16 -10.32 1.09 2.65
N PHE A 17 -9.57 1.88 1.90
CA PHE A 17 -8.89 3.07 2.37
C PHE A 17 -9.08 4.21 1.38
N THR A 18 -9.26 5.41 1.91
CA THR A 18 -9.20 6.64 1.13
C THR A 18 -7.77 6.94 0.68
N GLN A 19 -7.64 7.76 -0.36
CA GLN A 19 -6.32 8.22 -0.80
C GLN A 19 -5.59 8.97 0.32
N GLU A 20 -6.29 9.79 1.11
CA GLU A 20 -5.71 10.54 2.22
C GLU A 20 -5.16 9.63 3.33
N GLU A 21 -5.87 8.55 3.67
CA GLU A 21 -5.40 7.58 4.66
C GLU A 21 -4.13 6.86 4.22
N LEU A 22 -4.08 6.44 2.95
CA LEU A 22 -2.88 5.82 2.38
C LEU A 22 -1.72 6.81 2.32
N GLU A 23 -1.95 8.05 1.89
CA GLU A 23 -0.94 9.10 1.85
C GLU A 23 -0.36 9.37 3.25
N LYS A 24 -1.21 9.44 4.28
CA LYS A 24 -0.78 9.58 5.68
C LYS A 24 0.06 8.38 6.14
N ALA A 25 -0.35 7.16 5.81
CA ALA A 25 0.41 5.96 6.15
C ALA A 25 1.80 5.94 5.48
N PHE A 26 1.87 6.30 4.20
CA PHE A 26 3.13 6.43 3.47
C PHE A 26 4.00 7.56 4.03
N GLN A 27 3.43 8.73 4.32
CA GLN A 27 4.16 9.83 4.93
C GLN A 27 4.76 9.43 6.27
N ALA A 28 3.98 8.79 7.15
CA ALA A 28 4.48 8.31 8.44
C ALA A 28 5.64 7.31 8.29
N PHE A 29 5.57 6.42 7.30
CA PHE A 29 6.63 5.47 7.00
C PHE A 29 7.91 6.15 6.47
N PHE A 30 7.77 7.07 5.51
CA PHE A 30 8.92 7.73 4.89
C PHE A 30 9.56 8.80 5.78
N HIS A 31 8.79 9.46 6.66
CA HIS A 31 9.27 10.54 7.52
C HIS A 31 10.48 10.12 8.35
N VAL A 32 10.48 8.87 8.82
CA VAL A 32 11.55 8.22 9.60
C VAL A 32 12.91 8.20 8.87
N SER A 33 12.90 8.23 7.54
CA SER A 33 14.12 8.29 6.73
C SER A 33 14.83 9.64 6.84
N PHE A 34 14.07 10.69 7.17
CA PHE A 34 14.52 12.08 7.18
C PHE A 34 14.45 12.74 8.58
N GLU A 35 13.91 12.04 9.60
CA GLU A 35 13.88 12.55 10.97
C GLU A 35 15.29 12.64 11.59
N GLU A 36 15.64 13.85 12.02
CA GLU A 36 16.80 14.12 12.87
C GLU A 36 16.43 13.90 14.35
N GLY A 37 17.35 13.36 15.16
CA GLY A 37 17.15 13.23 16.60
C GLY A 37 17.77 11.97 17.20
N TRP A 38 17.38 11.70 18.45
CA TRP A 38 17.89 10.57 19.23
C TRP A 38 17.41 9.25 18.61
N ILE A 39 18.33 8.29 18.51
CA ILE A 39 18.11 7.02 17.81
C ILE A 39 16.87 6.26 18.30
N TYR A 40 16.54 6.34 19.59
CA TYR A 40 15.37 5.67 20.17
C TYR A 40 14.04 6.25 19.68
N LYS A 41 13.94 7.58 19.56
CA LYS A 41 12.74 8.24 19.02
C LYS A 41 12.54 7.81 17.56
N ARG A 42 13.62 7.80 16.78
CA ARG A 42 13.60 7.37 15.38
C ARG A 42 13.15 5.92 15.24
N PHE A 43 13.65 5.00 16.07
CA PHE A 43 13.20 3.60 16.06
C PHE A 43 11.72 3.46 16.39
N PHE A 44 11.22 4.23 17.35
CA PHE A 44 9.81 4.18 17.73
C PHE A 44 8.88 4.65 16.61
N GLU A 45 9.19 5.78 15.98
CA GLU A 45 8.43 6.27 14.82
C GLU A 45 8.55 5.33 13.61
N ALA A 46 9.74 4.73 13.38
CA ALA A 46 9.95 3.70 12.36
C ALA A 46 8.99 2.52 12.53
N TYR A 47 8.92 2.01 13.75
CA TYR A 47 8.05 0.89 14.09
C TYR A 47 6.58 1.25 13.87
N LYS A 48 6.14 2.43 14.34
CA LYS A 48 4.76 2.90 14.20
C LYS A 48 4.37 3.09 12.73
N GLY A 49 5.22 3.75 11.93
CA GLY A 49 5.00 3.94 10.50
C GLY A 49 4.94 2.61 9.73
N THR A 50 5.87 1.69 10.04
CA THR A 50 5.91 0.36 9.42
C THR A 50 4.68 -0.46 9.77
N LYS A 51 4.25 -0.43 11.04
CA LYS A 51 3.04 -1.12 11.49
C LYS A 51 1.81 -0.61 10.73
N ASN A 52 1.59 0.70 10.70
CA ASN A 52 0.44 1.29 10.03
C ASN A 52 0.40 0.95 8.53
N LEU A 53 1.54 1.06 7.84
CA LEU A 53 1.63 0.74 6.42
C LEU A 53 1.39 -0.76 6.15
N THR A 54 1.91 -1.63 7.03
CA THR A 54 1.71 -3.08 6.92
C THR A 54 0.24 -3.44 7.15
N ASP A 55 -0.42 -2.83 8.13
CA ASP A 55 -1.86 -3.04 8.37
C ASP A 55 -2.67 -2.64 7.13
N CYS A 56 -2.37 -1.49 6.51
CA CYS A 56 -3.00 -1.08 5.25
C CYS A 56 -2.79 -2.11 4.12
N TRP A 57 -1.57 -2.66 3.98
CA TRP A 57 -1.28 -3.66 2.95
C TRP A 57 -1.99 -4.98 3.19
N VAL A 58 -1.95 -5.52 4.42
CA VAL A 58 -2.61 -6.79 4.75
C VAL A 58 -4.12 -6.68 4.55
N THR A 59 -4.76 -5.64 5.07
CA THR A 59 -6.19 -5.41 4.87
C THR A 59 -6.56 -5.21 3.40
N SER A 60 -5.71 -4.51 2.63
CA SER A 60 -5.91 -4.38 1.18
C SER A 60 -5.83 -5.74 0.48
N CYS A 61 -4.85 -6.58 0.84
CA CYS A 61 -4.73 -7.94 0.29
C CYS A 61 -5.95 -8.80 0.63
N GLU A 62 -6.43 -8.78 1.88
CA GLU A 62 -7.65 -9.48 2.28
C GLU A 62 -8.86 -9.05 1.43
N HIS A 63 -9.03 -7.74 1.23
CA HIS A 63 -10.12 -7.21 0.42
C HIS A 63 -10.01 -7.63 -1.05
N LEU A 64 -8.80 -7.60 -1.62
CA LEU A 64 -8.54 -8.01 -3.00
C LEU A 64 -8.76 -9.51 -3.19
N LEU A 65 -8.34 -10.35 -2.24
CA LEU A 65 -8.58 -11.79 -2.28
C LEU A 65 -10.07 -12.16 -2.22
N GLN A 66 -10.89 -11.32 -1.59
CA GLN A 66 -12.35 -11.50 -1.56
C GLN A 66 -13.05 -10.98 -2.82
N ASN A 67 -12.35 -10.24 -3.69
CA ASN A 67 -12.92 -9.68 -4.90
C ASN A 67 -12.99 -10.75 -6.01
N LYS A 68 -14.19 -11.30 -6.23
CA LYS A 68 -14.43 -12.37 -7.23
C LYS A 68 -14.08 -11.95 -8.66
N ASP A 69 -14.26 -10.68 -9.01
CA ASP A 69 -13.94 -10.18 -10.35
C ASP A 69 -12.44 -10.10 -10.58
N LEU A 70 -11.66 -9.74 -9.55
CA LEU A 70 -10.21 -9.81 -9.57
C LEU A 70 -9.75 -11.26 -9.70
N ILE A 71 -10.24 -12.16 -8.85
CA ILE A 71 -9.84 -13.58 -8.87
C ILE A 71 -10.11 -14.20 -10.24
N ARG A 72 -11.31 -14.01 -10.79
CA ARG A 72 -11.65 -14.47 -12.14
C ARG A 72 -10.73 -13.89 -13.21
N TYR A 73 -10.41 -12.60 -13.13
CA TYR A 73 -9.49 -11.98 -14.08
C TYR A 73 -8.07 -12.58 -13.99
N LEU A 74 -7.57 -12.88 -12.80
CA LEU A 74 -6.27 -13.53 -12.61
C LEU A 74 -6.26 -14.95 -13.20
N GLU A 75 -7.35 -15.72 -13.00
CA GLU A 75 -7.52 -17.05 -13.59
C GLU A 75 -7.54 -17.00 -15.13
N GLU A 76 -8.34 -16.10 -15.72
CA GLU A 76 -8.46 -15.92 -17.17
C GLU A 76 -7.17 -15.44 -17.83
N SER A 77 -6.43 -14.55 -17.14
CA SER A 77 -5.17 -13.99 -17.64
C SER A 77 -3.98 -14.94 -17.48
N LYS A 78 -4.15 -16.07 -16.78
CA LYS A 78 -3.07 -17.03 -16.46
C LYS A 78 -1.87 -16.34 -15.79
N PHE A 79 -2.17 -15.44 -14.86
CA PHE A 79 -1.17 -14.74 -14.04
C PHE A 79 -0.34 -15.72 -13.21
#